data_AF-A0A933B0G1-F1
#
_entry.id   AF-A0A933B0G1-F1
#
_cell.length_a   1.000
_cell.length_b   1.000
_cell.length_c   1.000
_cell.angle_alpha   90.00
_cell.angle_beta   90.00
_cell.angle_gamma   90.00
#
_symmetry.space_group_name_H-M   'P 1'
#
loop_
_entity.id
_entity.type
_entity.pdbx_description
1 polymer ?
#
loop_
_entity_poly.entity_id
_entity_poly.type
_entity_poly.pdbx_seq_one_letter_code
_entity_poly.pdbx_strand_id
1 'polypeptide(L)'
;MTKVSMGMVLAGSFFFSSVLSGCSVGMALSGKEQKDVSVLAPGAPRDTVIAHLGPPQTSVTGPDGLLIDTWDVVKGNNPSAGRAIVHAGMDFLTLGLWEIAGTPIELAAGQEAHTIYTITYDKENKIKNLSASDRVVAGSPPTKEEKAAKGTLPTPKNKSKGGF
;
A
#
# COMPACT_ATOMS: atom_id res chain seq x y z
N MET A 1 9.13 -7.11 -50.96
CA MET A 1 7.92 -7.67 -50.32
C MET A 1 8.32 -8.93 -49.57
N THR A 2 8.58 -8.80 -48.27
CA THR A 2 9.04 -9.89 -47.42
C THR A 2 7.87 -10.84 -47.15
N LYS A 3 7.93 -12.08 -47.65
CA LYS A 3 6.98 -13.13 -47.31
C LYS A 3 7.24 -13.55 -45.86
N VAL A 4 6.59 -12.89 -44.91
CA VAL A 4 6.56 -13.37 -43.53
C VAL A 4 5.79 -14.69 -43.56
N SER A 5 6.48 -15.79 -43.28
CA SER A 5 5.87 -17.12 -43.25
C SER A 5 4.75 -17.15 -42.21
N MET A 6 3.57 -17.64 -42.58
CA MET A 6 2.42 -17.79 -41.67
C MET A 6 2.81 -18.54 -40.37
N GLY A 7 3.75 -19.48 -40.45
CA GLY A 7 4.29 -20.19 -39.28
C GLY A 7 5.14 -19.31 -38.34
N MET A 8 5.82 -18.29 -38.87
CA MET A 8 6.60 -17.33 -38.08
C MET A 8 5.68 -16.28 -37.42
N VAL A 9 4.56 -15.93 -38.05
CA VAL A 9 3.50 -15.08 -37.44
C VAL A 9 2.81 -15.83 -36.31
N LEU A 10 2.47 -17.12 -36.51
CA LEU A 10 1.81 -17.94 -35.48
C LEU A 10 2.75 -18.25 -34.30
N ALA A 11 4.01 -18.59 -34.55
CA ALA A 11 4.99 -18.82 -33.47
C ALA A 11 5.31 -17.53 -32.70
N GLY A 12 5.42 -16.38 -33.39
CA GLY A 12 5.61 -15.08 -32.76
C GLY A 12 4.40 -14.63 -31.95
N SER A 13 3.17 -14.86 -32.44
CA SER A 13 1.93 -14.52 -31.74
C SER A 13 1.66 -15.41 -30.52
N PHE A 14 2.10 -16.66 -30.56
CA PHE A 14 2.00 -17.58 -29.42
C PHE A 14 3.02 -17.23 -28.34
N PHE A 15 4.26 -16.89 -28.71
CA PHE A 15 5.28 -16.45 -27.76
C PHE A 15 4.96 -15.10 -27.11
N PHE A 16 4.33 -14.18 -27.85
CA PHE A 16 3.88 -12.89 -27.30
C PHE A 16 2.72 -13.07 -26.30
N SER A 17 1.78 -13.99 -26.55
CA SER A 17 0.65 -14.22 -25.64
C SER A 17 1.07 -14.82 -24.29
N SER A 18 2.10 -15.70 -24.28
CA SER A 18 2.60 -16.33 -23.05
C SER A 18 3.33 -15.37 -22.09
N VAL A 19 3.83 -14.23 -22.59
CA VAL A 19 4.50 -13.23 -21.75
C VAL A 19 3.48 -12.35 -21.03
N LEU A 20 2.29 -12.13 -21.63
CA LEU A 20 1.24 -11.34 -20.98
C LEU A 20 0.52 -12.11 -19.87
N SER A 21 0.31 -13.43 -20.00
CA SER A 21 -0.36 -14.31 -19.00
C SER A 21 0.36 -14.47 -17.66
N GLY A 22 1.46 -13.74 -17.45
CA GLY A 22 2.23 -13.75 -16.21
C GLY A 22 2.16 -12.43 -15.44
N CYS A 23 1.56 -11.38 -16.01
CA CYS A 23 1.58 -10.06 -15.40
C CYS A 23 0.72 -10.03 -14.12
N SER A 24 -0.52 -10.50 -14.20
CA SER A 24 -1.42 -10.51 -13.05
C SER A 24 -0.99 -11.50 -11.97
N VAL A 25 -0.48 -12.67 -12.35
CA VAL A 25 0.10 -13.68 -11.43
C VAL A 25 1.34 -13.13 -10.70
N GLY A 26 2.24 -12.49 -11.43
CA GLY A 26 3.44 -11.88 -10.86
C GLY A 26 3.11 -10.76 -9.87
N MET A 27 2.13 -9.91 -10.22
CA MET A 27 1.65 -8.86 -9.31
C MET A 27 0.98 -9.43 -8.06
N ALA A 28 0.18 -10.50 -8.19
CA ALA A 28 -0.46 -11.17 -7.06
C ALA A 28 0.52 -11.79 -6.06
N LEU A 29 1.69 -12.24 -6.55
CA LEU A 29 2.77 -12.79 -5.72
C LEU A 29 3.79 -11.72 -5.27
N SER A 30 3.65 -10.49 -5.76
CA SER A 30 4.53 -9.39 -5.38
C SER A 30 4.09 -8.73 -4.07
N GLY A 31 4.96 -7.87 -3.55
CA GLY A 31 4.68 -7.06 -2.36
C GLY A 31 5.34 -7.59 -1.09
N LYS A 32 4.92 -7.05 0.05
CA LYS A 32 5.48 -7.36 1.37
C LYS A 32 4.35 -7.74 2.30
N GLU A 33 4.60 -8.76 3.11
CA GLU A 33 3.67 -9.15 4.14
C GLU A 33 3.46 -7.99 5.13
N GLN A 34 2.19 -7.64 5.33
CA GLN A 34 1.78 -6.63 6.27
C GLN A 34 2.22 -7.00 7.68
N LYS A 35 2.96 -6.08 8.32
CA LYS A 35 3.33 -6.23 9.73
C LYS A 35 2.11 -6.03 10.62
N ASP A 36 2.04 -6.82 11.68
CA ASP A 36 0.98 -6.69 12.69
C ASP A 36 1.20 -5.44 13.55
N VAL A 37 0.33 -4.44 13.33
CA VAL A 37 0.33 -3.18 14.08
C VAL A 37 -0.61 -3.20 15.29
N SER A 38 -1.32 -4.31 15.56
CA SER A 38 -2.21 -4.44 16.72
C SER A 38 -1.47 -4.36 18.05
N VAL A 39 -0.17 -4.65 18.03
CA VAL A 39 0.76 -4.51 19.17
C VAL A 39 0.95 -3.05 19.63
N LEU A 40 0.58 -2.07 18.79
CA LEU A 40 0.72 -0.64 19.08
C LEU A 40 -0.42 -0.12 19.96
N ALA A 41 -0.55 -0.66 21.16
CA ALA A 41 -1.52 -0.23 22.16
C ALA A 41 -0.86 0.64 23.26
N PRO A 42 -1.56 1.66 23.80
CA PRO A 42 -1.07 2.39 24.97
C PRO A 42 -0.69 1.44 26.11
N GLY A 43 0.47 1.66 26.72
CA GLY A 43 1.02 0.81 27.79
C GLY A 43 1.78 -0.43 27.31
N ALA A 44 1.80 -0.75 26.01
CA ALA A 44 2.61 -1.86 25.49
C ALA A 44 4.10 -1.59 25.72
N PRO A 45 4.90 -2.59 26.15
CA PRO A 45 6.32 -2.41 26.34
C PRO A 45 7.06 -2.36 25.00
N ARG A 46 8.08 -1.50 24.92
CA ARG A 46 8.90 -1.29 23.72
C ARG A 46 9.47 -2.58 23.14
N ASP A 47 9.94 -3.49 23.98
CA ASP A 47 10.56 -4.74 23.52
C ASP A 47 9.56 -5.64 22.78
N THR A 48 8.29 -5.64 23.19
CA THR A 48 7.23 -6.35 22.47
C THR A 48 6.95 -5.71 21.12
N VAL A 49 6.97 -4.39 21.03
CA VAL A 49 6.83 -3.67 19.76
C VAL A 49 7.98 -4.04 18.81
N ILE A 50 9.23 -4.03 19.30
CA ILE A 50 10.40 -4.41 18.50
C ILE A 50 10.35 -5.87 18.07
N ALA A 51 9.87 -6.77 18.92
CA ALA A 51 9.73 -8.18 18.59
C ALA A 51 8.76 -8.42 17.41
N HIS A 52 7.70 -7.61 17.29
CA HIS A 52 6.69 -7.77 16.22
C HIS A 52 6.99 -6.92 14.98
N LEU A 53 7.44 -5.68 15.15
CA LEU A 53 7.66 -4.75 14.05
C LEU A 53 9.11 -4.70 13.56
N GLY A 54 10.04 -5.28 14.32
CA GLY A 54 11.47 -5.14 14.11
C GLY A 54 12.03 -3.83 14.72
N PRO A 55 13.33 -3.56 14.53
CA PRO A 55 13.96 -2.36 15.05
C PRO A 55 13.34 -1.09 14.45
N PRO A 56 13.28 0.02 15.20
CA PRO A 56 12.80 1.29 14.68
C PRO A 56 13.73 1.84 13.60
N GLN A 57 13.17 2.61 12.66
CA GLN A 57 13.94 3.34 11.65
C GLN A 57 14.78 4.44 12.28
N THR A 58 14.20 5.15 13.25
CA THR A 58 14.90 6.16 14.04
C THR A 58 14.48 6.05 15.49
N SER A 59 15.42 6.36 16.37
CA SER A 59 15.23 6.42 17.82
C SER A 59 15.89 7.70 18.31
N VAL A 60 15.11 8.62 18.85
CA VAL A 60 15.57 9.94 19.29
C VAL A 60 15.00 10.28 20.65
N THR A 61 15.76 11.04 21.45
CA THR A 61 15.24 11.61 22.70
C THR A 61 14.54 12.92 22.38
N GLY A 62 13.25 13.01 22.74
CA GLY A 62 12.43 14.19 22.54
C GLY A 62 12.82 15.38 23.44
N PRO A 63 12.23 16.57 23.20
CA PRO A 63 12.49 17.77 24.01
C PRO A 63 12.09 17.62 25.48
N ASP A 64 11.16 16.72 25.77
CA ASP A 64 10.68 16.36 27.10
C ASP A 64 11.54 15.27 27.78
N GLY A 65 12.63 14.85 27.15
CA GLY A 65 13.51 13.78 27.63
C GLY A 65 12.94 12.37 27.45
N LEU A 66 11.80 12.22 26.78
CA LEU A 66 11.19 10.92 26.50
C LEU A 66 11.76 10.29 25.22
N LEU A 67 11.80 8.96 25.18
CA LEU A 67 12.24 8.24 23.99
C LEU A 67 11.15 8.27 22.92
N ILE A 68 11.54 8.59 21.68
CA ILE A 68 10.65 8.64 20.52
C ILE A 68 11.24 7.72 19.44
N ASP A 69 10.49 6.69 19.08
CA ASP A 69 10.86 5.80 17.98
C ASP A 69 9.91 5.99 16.79
N THR A 70 10.45 5.82 15.58
CA THR A 70 9.67 5.89 14.33
C THR A 70 9.79 4.60 13.55
N TRP A 71 8.66 4.08 13.06
CA TRP A 71 8.58 2.95 12.12
C TRP A 71 7.91 3.38 10.82
N ASP A 72 8.39 2.79 9.71
CA ASP A 72 7.74 2.85 8.40
C ASP A 72 7.15 1.46 8.10
N VAL A 73 5.83 1.38 8.04
CA VAL A 73 5.10 0.13 7.82
C VAL A 73 4.40 0.18 6.48
N VAL A 74 4.77 -0.76 5.60
CA VAL A 74 4.14 -0.94 4.29
C VAL A 74 2.89 -1.81 4.44
N LYS A 75 1.79 -1.39 3.82
CA LYS A 75 0.51 -2.09 3.77
C LYS A 75 -0.07 -2.11 2.37
N GLY A 76 -1.07 -2.95 2.12
CA GLY A 76 -1.88 -2.92 0.89
C GLY A 76 -1.55 -4.04 -0.11
N ASN A 77 -0.28 -4.32 -0.41
CA ASN A 77 0.10 -5.36 -1.37
C ASN A 77 0.65 -6.62 -0.67
N ASN A 78 -0.24 -7.45 -0.13
CA ASN A 78 0.17 -8.74 0.43
C ASN A 78 0.30 -9.79 -0.69
N PRO A 79 1.42 -10.53 -0.74
CA PRO A 79 1.56 -11.64 -1.67
C PRO A 79 0.51 -12.71 -1.37
N SER A 80 -0.17 -13.21 -2.40
CA SER A 80 -1.27 -14.15 -2.26
C SER A 80 -1.21 -15.25 -3.31
N ALA A 81 -0.84 -16.45 -2.87
CA ALA A 81 -0.87 -17.64 -3.72
C ALA A 81 -2.30 -17.95 -4.23
N GLY A 82 -3.33 -17.68 -3.42
CA GLY A 82 -4.72 -17.86 -3.84
C GLY A 82 -5.12 -16.96 -5.00
N ARG A 83 -4.78 -15.67 -4.95
CA ARG A 83 -4.98 -14.73 -6.07
C ARG A 83 -4.21 -15.21 -7.30
N ALA A 84 -2.93 -15.55 -7.12
CA ALA A 84 -2.08 -16.04 -8.21
C ALA A 84 -2.64 -17.29 -8.92
N ILE A 85 -3.16 -18.26 -8.15
CA ILE A 85 -3.80 -19.47 -8.70
C ILE A 85 -5.07 -19.11 -9.48
N VAL A 86 -5.89 -18.20 -8.97
CA VAL A 86 -7.10 -17.75 -9.68
C VAL A 86 -6.72 -17.08 -11.00
N HIS A 87 -5.75 -16.17 -11.01
CA HIS A 87 -5.26 -15.54 -12.24
C HIS A 87 -4.73 -16.57 -13.24
N ALA A 88 -3.83 -17.45 -12.81
CA ALA A 88 -3.27 -18.50 -13.67
C ALA A 88 -4.33 -19.47 -14.21
N GLY A 89 -5.31 -19.84 -13.38
CA GLY A 89 -6.43 -20.69 -13.78
C GLY A 89 -7.32 -20.01 -14.81
N MET A 90 -7.64 -18.73 -14.61
CA MET A 90 -8.46 -17.95 -15.55
C MET A 90 -7.72 -17.69 -16.86
N ASP A 91 -6.41 -17.45 -16.83
CA ASP A 91 -5.60 -17.37 -18.06
C ASP A 91 -5.61 -18.67 -18.82
N PHE A 92 -5.46 -19.83 -18.15
CA PHE A 92 -5.55 -21.12 -18.82
C PHE A 92 -6.92 -21.35 -19.45
N LEU A 93 -8.01 -21.06 -18.73
CA LEU A 93 -9.38 -21.26 -19.21
C LEU A 93 -9.77 -20.30 -20.35
N THR A 94 -9.19 -19.11 -20.37
CA THR A 94 -9.48 -18.07 -21.38
C THR A 94 -8.42 -17.97 -22.46
N LEU A 95 -7.45 -18.90 -22.48
CA LEU A 95 -6.29 -18.89 -23.39
C LEU A 95 -5.51 -17.56 -23.34
N GLY A 96 -5.39 -16.95 -22.15
CA GLY A 96 -4.67 -15.71 -21.88
C GLY A 96 -5.47 -14.42 -22.09
N LEU A 97 -6.77 -14.50 -22.40
CA LEU A 97 -7.62 -13.31 -22.55
C LEU A 97 -7.91 -12.61 -21.21
N TRP A 98 -7.86 -13.35 -20.10
CA TRP A 98 -8.14 -12.84 -18.75
C TRP A 98 -7.24 -11.68 -18.36
N GLU A 99 -5.99 -11.63 -18.81
CA GLU A 99 -5.06 -10.53 -18.53
C GLU A 99 -5.58 -9.12 -18.88
N ILE A 100 -6.48 -8.98 -19.87
CA ILE A 100 -7.10 -7.68 -20.21
C ILE A 100 -7.87 -7.10 -19.02
N ALA A 101 -8.46 -7.97 -18.19
CA ALA A 101 -9.17 -7.59 -16.97
C ALA A 101 -8.33 -7.83 -15.71
N GLY A 102 -7.59 -8.95 -15.65
CA GLY A 102 -6.81 -9.36 -14.49
C GLY A 102 -5.68 -8.40 -14.14
N THR A 103 -4.93 -7.92 -15.15
CA THR A 103 -3.84 -6.96 -14.94
C THR A 103 -4.33 -5.63 -14.32
N PRO A 104 -5.36 -4.93 -14.84
CA PRO A 104 -5.82 -3.69 -14.22
C PRO A 104 -6.43 -3.90 -12.82
N ILE A 105 -7.06 -5.05 -12.56
CA ILE A 105 -7.57 -5.41 -11.23
C ILE A 105 -6.40 -5.53 -10.25
N GLU A 106 -5.35 -6.25 -10.63
CA GLU A 106 -4.17 -6.44 -9.79
C GLU A 106 -3.36 -5.16 -9.62
N LEU A 107 -3.30 -4.29 -10.62
CA LEU A 107 -2.67 -2.97 -10.50
C LEU A 107 -3.37 -2.08 -9.47
N ALA A 108 -4.71 -2.15 -9.43
CA ALA A 108 -5.51 -1.43 -8.45
C ALA A 108 -5.41 -2.05 -7.04
N ALA A 109 -5.31 -3.37 -6.95
CA ALA A 109 -5.22 -4.09 -5.69
C ALA A 109 -3.81 -4.09 -5.08
N GLY A 110 -2.77 -4.07 -5.91
CA GLY A 110 -1.35 -4.13 -5.50
C GLY A 110 -0.75 -2.78 -5.10
N GLN A 111 -1.58 -1.80 -4.78
CA GLN A 111 -1.11 -0.48 -4.32
C GLN A 111 -0.53 -0.61 -2.90
N GLU A 112 0.73 -0.22 -2.74
CA GLU A 112 1.37 -0.12 -1.44
C GLU A 112 1.05 1.24 -0.79
N ALA A 113 0.68 1.22 0.48
CA ALA A 113 0.54 2.38 1.34
C ALA A 113 1.60 2.34 2.43
N HIS A 114 2.24 3.47 2.70
CA HIS A 114 3.23 3.60 3.75
C HIS A 114 2.65 4.36 4.94
N THR A 115 2.50 3.70 6.09
CA THR A 115 2.10 4.36 7.33
C THR A 115 3.32 4.56 8.21
N ILE A 116 3.60 5.80 8.58
CA ILE A 116 4.63 6.17 9.54
C ILE A 116 4.04 6.18 10.94
N TYR A 117 4.56 5.34 11.82
CA TYR A 117 4.20 5.32 13.23
C TYR A 117 5.28 6.00 14.05
N THR A 118 4.91 7.06 14.76
CA THR A 118 5.75 7.73 15.75
C THR A 118 5.23 7.40 17.13
N ILE A 119 6.09 6.78 17.95
CA ILE A 119 5.75 6.27 19.27
C ILE A 119 6.61 6.97 20.30
N THR A 120 5.97 7.58 21.29
CA THR A 120 6.65 8.15 22.46
C THR A 120 6.49 7.21 23.64
N TYR A 121 7.60 6.87 24.28
CA TYR A 121 7.63 6.02 25.46
C TYR A 121 7.69 6.82 26.75
N ASP A 122 7.13 6.27 27.82
CA ASP A 122 7.35 6.77 29.17
C ASP A 122 8.70 6.32 29.76
N LYS A 123 8.94 6.66 31.03
CA LYS A 123 10.17 6.30 31.75
C LYS A 123 10.30 4.79 32.03
N GLU A 124 9.22 4.03 31.91
CA GLU A 124 9.20 2.57 32.04
C GLU A 124 9.33 1.87 30.69
N ASN A 125 9.64 2.59 29.61
CA ASN A 125 9.69 2.10 28.24
C ASN A 125 8.35 1.50 27.75
N LYS A 126 7.23 2.07 28.18
CA LYS A 126 5.89 1.72 27.69
C LYS A 126 5.31 2.80 26.79
N ILE A 127 4.47 2.41 25.83
CA ILE A 127 3.83 3.36 24.90
C ILE A 127 3.00 4.36 25.69
N LYS A 128 3.38 5.64 25.62
CA LYS A 128 2.64 6.75 26.20
C LYS A 128 1.76 7.42 25.15
N ASN A 129 2.34 7.73 23.99
CA ASN A 129 1.65 8.35 22.86
C ASN A 129 1.98 7.63 21.57
N LEU A 130 0.99 7.54 20.68
CA LEU A 130 1.11 6.95 19.35
C LEU A 130 0.50 7.94 18.35
N SER A 131 1.25 8.25 17.30
CA SER A 131 0.77 9.00 16.14
C SER A 131 1.04 8.19 14.88
N ALA A 132 0.07 8.16 13.97
CA ALA A 132 0.19 7.54 12.67
C ALA A 132 0.00 8.61 11.59
N SER A 133 0.88 8.61 10.59
CA SER A 133 0.79 9.50 9.43
C SER A 133 1.01 8.69 8.17
N ASP A 134 0.00 8.67 7.30
CA ASP A 134 0.10 8.00 6.01
C ASP A 134 0.92 8.87 5.05
N ARG A 135 2.03 8.31 4.55
CA ARG A 135 2.72 8.87 3.40
C ARG A 135 1.91 8.53 2.17
N VAL A 136 1.27 9.55 1.60
CA VAL A 136 0.79 9.49 0.21
C VAL A 136 2.04 9.38 -0.67
N VAL A 137 2.44 8.15 -0.98
CA VAL A 137 3.45 7.92 -2.01
C VAL A 137 2.83 8.41 -3.31
N ALA A 138 3.49 9.36 -3.98
CA ALA A 138 3.00 9.93 -5.22
C ALA A 138 2.80 8.80 -6.25
N GLY A 139 1.55 8.38 -6.43
CA GLY A 139 1.16 7.19 -7.18
C GLY A 139 -0.08 6.48 -6.64
N SER A 140 -0.37 6.61 -5.34
CA SER A 140 -1.57 6.01 -4.72
C SER A 140 -2.81 6.90 -4.94
N PRO A 141 -3.94 6.39 -5.48
CA PRO A 141 -5.19 7.14 -5.50
C PRO A 141 -5.68 7.36 -4.06
N PRO A 142 -6.32 8.50 -3.78
CA PRO A 142 -6.65 8.90 -2.43
C PRO A 142 -7.56 7.88 -1.74
N THR A 143 -7.18 7.48 -0.53
CA THR A 143 -7.97 6.67 0.39
C THR A 143 -9.36 7.27 0.53
N LYS A 144 -10.39 6.42 0.65
CA LYS A 144 -11.82 6.80 0.63
C LYS A 144 -12.23 7.91 1.63
N GLU A 145 -11.38 8.27 2.58
CA GLU A 145 -11.58 9.41 3.49
C GLU A 145 -11.45 10.78 2.81
N GLU A 146 -10.66 10.93 1.72
CA GLU A 146 -10.55 12.24 1.03
C GLU A 146 -11.85 12.64 0.30
N LYS A 147 -12.68 11.66 -0.09
CA LYS A 147 -13.97 11.96 -0.75
C LYS A 147 -15.06 12.41 0.21
N ALA A 148 -14.94 12.18 1.52
CA ALA A 148 -15.92 12.64 2.50
C ALA A 148 -15.71 14.11 2.91
N ALA A 149 -14.47 14.62 2.88
CA ALA A 149 -14.15 15.97 3.35
C ALA A 149 -14.34 17.09 2.30
N LYS A 150 -14.69 16.75 1.05
CA LYS A 150 -14.91 17.72 -0.05
C LYS A 150 -16.39 17.98 -0.40
N GLY A 151 -17.30 17.51 0.44
CA GLY A 151 -18.72 17.89 0.39
C GLY A 151 -19.03 18.90 1.49
N THR A 152 -19.45 20.10 1.09
CA THR A 152 -19.93 21.21 1.94
C THR A 152 -18.84 22.18 2.43
N LEU A 153 -18.46 23.11 1.54
CA LEU A 153 -17.90 24.40 1.94
C LEU A 153 -19.07 25.37 2.21
N PRO A 154 -19.38 25.76 3.45
CA PRO A 154 -20.14 26.98 3.69
C PRO A 154 -19.21 28.19 3.48
N THR A 155 -19.59 29.06 2.54
CA THR A 155 -18.96 30.35 2.28
C THR A 155 -18.91 31.23 3.54
N PRO A 156 -17.76 31.85 3.88
CA PRO A 156 -17.71 32.83 4.95
C PRO A 156 -18.38 34.14 4.48
N LYS A 157 -19.53 34.48 5.09
CA LYS A 157 -20.10 35.83 5.01
C LYS A 157 -19.18 36.81 5.72
N ASN A 158 -18.45 37.60 4.93
CA ASN A 158 -17.67 38.74 5.36
C ASN A 158 -18.60 39.80 5.99
N LYS A 159 -18.61 39.91 7.32
CA LYS A 159 -19.19 41.05 8.04
C LYS A 159 -18.13 42.15 8.14
N SER A 160 -18.21 43.11 7.21
CA SER A 160 -17.62 44.43 7.38
C SER A 160 -18.19 45.08 8.65
N LYS A 161 -17.31 45.43 9.59
CA LYS A 161 -17.60 46.37 10.69
C LYS A 161 -16.81 47.65 10.43
N GLY A 162 -17.50 48.78 10.46
CA GLY A 162 -16.88 50.08 10.76
C GLY A 162 -17.41 51.25 9.92
N GLY A 163 -18.13 52.17 10.57
CA GLY A 163 -18.23 53.56 10.13
C GLY A 163 -19.63 54.17 10.10
N PHE A 164 -20.20 54.50 11.27
CA PHE A 164 -20.51 55.88 11.70
C PHE A 164 -21.05 55.86 13.14
#